data_AF-A0A3B0QXW4-F1
#
_entry.id   AF-A0A3B0QXW4-F1
#
_cell.length_a   1.000
_cell.length_b   1.000
_cell.length_c   1.000
_cell.angle_alpha   90.00
_cell.angle_beta   90.00
_cell.angle_gamma   90.00
#
_symmetry.space_group_name_H-M   'P 1'
#
loop_
_entity.id
_entity.type
_entity.pdbx_description
1 polymer ?
#
loop_
_entity_poly.entity_id
_entity_poly.type
_entity_poly.pdbx_seq_one_letter_code
_entity_poly.pdbx_strand_id
1 'polypeptide(L)' 'WAQLGLHQKPIGLLNINGFYDDLINMLETMVTKGFLKIENLDLLIIDSTVDSLIKKMKTFEPTAVPKWLKADRT' A
#
# COMPACT_ATOMS: atom_id res chain seq x y z
N TRP A 1 1.38 4.21 8.47
CA TRP A 1 2.69 4.89 8.56
C TRP A 1 3.31 5.18 7.21
N ALA A 2 3.24 4.26 6.23
CA ALA A 2 3.65 4.51 4.85
C ALA A 2 2.99 5.76 4.23
N GLN A 3 1.67 5.95 4.40
CA GLN A 3 0.96 7.18 3.97
C GLN A 3 1.55 8.47 4.57
N LEU A 4 2.05 8.39 5.81
CA LEU A 4 2.70 9.51 6.50
C LEU A 4 4.21 9.56 6.23
N GLY A 5 4.71 8.76 5.29
CA GLY A 5 6.13 8.69 4.93
C GLY A 5 7.09 8.29 6.06
N LEU A 6 6.60 7.76 7.19
CA LEU A 6 7.41 7.40 8.34
C LEU A 6 8.27 6.14 8.09
N HIS A 7 7.94 5.36 7.06
CA HIS A 7 8.81 4.33 6.50
C HIS A 7 8.52 4.18 5.00
N GLN A 8 9.46 3.54 4.31
CA GLN A 8 9.41 3.25 2.89
C GLN A 8 9.35 1.74 2.58
N LYS A 9 9.19 0.90 3.62
CA LYS A 9 9.05 -0.55 3.45
C LYS A 9 7.78 -0.92 2.68
N PRO A 10 7.83 -1.91 1.76
CA PRO A 10 6.66 -2.42 1.07
C PRO A 10 5.67 -3.08 2.04
N ILE A 11 4.38 -3.07 1.70
CA ILE A 11 3.32 -3.73 2.46
C ILE A 11 2.69 -4.78 1.54
N GLY A 12 2.81 -6.05 1.89
CA GLY A 12 2.28 -7.17 1.10
C GLY A 12 1.05 -7.81 1.74
N LEU A 13 0.05 -8.13 0.94
CA LEU A 13 -1.14 -8.91 1.30
C LEU A 13 -1.20 -10.18 0.45
N LEU A 14 -0.95 -11.33 1.08
CA LEU A 14 -1.05 -12.64 0.44
C LEU A 14 -2.51 -13.12 0.47
N ASN A 15 -3.21 -13.05 -0.67
CA ASN A 15 -4.60 -13.41 -0.82
C ASN A 15 -4.77 -14.87 -1.31
N ILE A 16 -4.63 -15.83 -0.40
CA ILE A 16 -4.82 -17.25 -0.70
C ILE A 16 -6.31 -17.57 -0.80
N ASN A 17 -6.72 -18.18 -1.92
CA ASN A 17 -8.10 -18.64 -2.16
C ASN A 17 -9.17 -17.56 -1.92
N GLY A 18 -8.83 -16.29 -2.15
CA GLY A 18 -9.77 -15.17 -1.98
C GLY A 18 -10.09 -14.82 -0.52
N PHE A 19 -9.31 -15.28 0.45
CA PHE A 19 -9.56 -15.00 1.88
C PHE A 19 -9.70 -13.51 2.20
N TYR A 20 -9.00 -12.63 1.47
CA TYR A 20 -9.02 -11.18 1.65
C TYR A 20 -9.89 -10.44 0.62
N ASP A 21 -10.68 -11.12 -0.21
CA ASP A 21 -11.50 -10.46 -1.24
C ASP A 21 -12.44 -9.40 -0.65
N ASP A 22 -13.10 -9.71 0.47
CA ASP A 22 -14.00 -8.76 1.15
C ASP A 22 -13.26 -7.53 1.70
N LEU A 23 -12.03 -7.73 2.20
CA LEU A 23 -11.18 -6.63 2.66
C LEU A 23 -10.77 -5.73 1.48
N ILE A 24 -10.38 -6.34 0.35
CA ILE A 24 -9.99 -5.61 -0.85
C ILE A 24 -11.17 -4.80 -1.38
N ASN A 25 -12.36 -5.41 -1.47
CA ASN A 25 -13.60 -4.75 -1.86
C ASN A 25 -13.96 -3.58 -0.93
N MET A 26 -13.74 -3.73 0.39
CA MET A 26 -13.95 -2.64 1.34
C MET A 26 -13.01 -1.47 1.04
N LEU A 27 -11.72 -1.73 0.80
CA LEU A 27 -10.73 -0.69 0.50
C LEU A 27 -11.06 0.03 -0.82
N GLU A 28 -11.45 -0.69 -1.87
CA GLU A 28 -11.90 -0.11 -3.14
C GLU A 28 -13.16 0.74 -2.97
N THR A 29 -14.10 0.28 -2.13
CA THR A 29 -15.29 1.06 -1.78
C THR A 29 -14.91 2.36 -1.06
N MET A 30 -13.96 2.30 -0.12
CA MET A 30 -13.46 3.49 0.57
C MET A 30 -12.81 4.49 -0.41
N VAL A 31 -12.11 4.01 -1.44
CA VAL A 31 -11.59 4.87 -2.51
C VAL A 31 -12.73 5.54 -3.27
N THR A 32 -13.69 4.74 -3.74
CA THR A 32 -14.85 5.24 -4.50
C THR A 32 -15.67 6.25 -3.72
N LYS A 33 -15.76 6.10 -2.39
CA LYS A 33 -16.50 7.01 -1.50
C LYS A 33 -15.68 8.20 -1.00
N GLY A 34 -14.40 8.31 -1.39
CA GLY A 34 -13.53 9.43 -1.02
C GLY A 34 -12.94 9.36 0.40
N PHE A 35 -13.06 8.22 1.08
CA PHE A 35 -12.46 8.00 2.39
C PHE A 35 -10.99 7.56 2.30
N LEU A 36 -10.59 6.95 1.18
CA LEU A 36 -9.22 6.54 0.90
C LEU A 36 -8.76 7.16 -0.41
N LYS A 37 -7.53 7.65 -0.44
CA LYS A 37 -6.89 8.08 -1.69
C LYS A 37 -6.37 6.86 -2.44
N ILE A 38 -6.52 6.83 -3.77
CA ILE A 38 -6.04 5.69 -4.57
C ILE A 38 -4.53 5.46 -4.39
N GLU A 39 -3.77 6.54 -4.25
CA GLU A 39 -2.32 6.47 -4.04
C GLU A 39 -1.95 5.78 -2.71
N ASN A 40 -2.85 5.80 -1.72
CA ASN A 40 -2.64 5.08 -0.46
C ASN A 40 -3.00 3.60 -0.59
N LEU A 41 -3.99 3.25 -1.44
CA LEU A 41 -4.32 1.86 -1.74
C LEU A 41 -3.20 1.22 -2.55
N ASP A 42 -2.60 1.95 -3.49
CA ASP A 42 -1.49 1.48 -4.33
C ASP A 42 -0.20 1.14 -3.54
N LEU A 43 -0.10 1.59 -2.27
CA LEU A 43 0.97 1.16 -1.36
C LEU A 43 0.85 -0.30 -0.93
N LEU A 44 -0.33 -0.92 -1.11
CA LEU A 44 -0.60 -2.31 -0.76
C LEU A 44 -0.37 -3.22 -1.97
N ILE A 45 0.62 -4.09 -1.86
CA ILE A 45 0.94 -5.09 -2.88
C ILE A 45 0.11 -6.33 -2.59
N ILE A 46 -0.79 -6.70 -3.50
CA ILE A 46 -1.64 -7.87 -3.37
C ILE A 46 -1.18 -8.95 -4.35
N ASP A 47 -1.09 -10.19 -3.87
CA ASP A 47 -0.80 -11.35 -4.72
C ASP A 47 -1.37 -12.64 -4.08
N SER A 48 -1.59 -13.67 -4.88
CA SER A 48 -2.07 -14.99 -4.42
C SER A 48 -0.94 -16.00 -4.25
N THR A 49 0.30 -15.64 -4.57
CA THR A 49 1.47 -16.53 -4.43
C THR A 49 2.60 -15.86 -3.66
N VAL A 50 3.31 -16.64 -2.84
CA VAL A 50 4.42 -16.13 -2.03
C VAL A 50 5.55 -15.61 -2.92
N ASP A 51 5.96 -16.36 -3.94
CA ASP A 51 7.09 -15.99 -4.80
C ASP A 51 6.85 -14.68 -5.54
N SER A 52 5.66 -14.50 -6.12
CA SER A 52 5.31 -13.26 -6.82
C SER A 52 5.18 -12.09 -5.84
N LEU A 53 4.58 -12.30 -4.67
CA LEU A 53 4.47 -11.28 -3.64
C LEU A 53 5.87 -10.78 -3.21
N ILE A 54 6.77 -11.70 -2.88
CA ILE A 54 8.13 -11.37 -2.46
C ILE A 54 8.90 -10.68 -3.59
N LYS A 55 8.73 -11.12 -4.84
CA LYS A 55 9.34 -10.47 -6.00
C LYS A 55 8.87 -9.01 -6.13
N LYS A 56 7.56 -8.77 -6.08
CA LYS A 56 6.97 -7.43 -6.14
C LYS A 56 7.44 -6.54 -4.98
N MET A 57 7.51 -7.09 -3.77
CA MET A 57 8.01 -6.36 -2.60
C MET A 57 9.48 -5.98 -2.74
N LYS A 58 10.32 -6.82 -3.35
CA LYS A 58 11.75 -6.52 -3.59
C LYS A 58 11.97 -5.44 -4.66
N THR A 59 11.07 -5.36 -5.64
CA THR A 59 11.12 -4.36 -6.71
C THR A 59 10.27 -3.13 -6.40
N PHE A 60 9.71 -3.03 -5.19
CA PHE A 60 8.85 -1.93 -4.81
C PHE A 60 9.67 -0.64 -4.68
N GLU A 61 9.25 0.38 -5.42
CA GLU A 61 9.78 1.73 -5.28
C GLU A 61 8.75 2.61 -4.56
N PRO A 62 9.10 3.18 -3.39
CA PRO A 62 8.20 4.07 -2.67
C PRO A 62 7.87 5.30 -3.52
N THR A 63 6.59 5.59 -3.72
CA THR A 63 6.19 6.86 -4.31
C THR A 63 6.59 8.01 -3.38
N ALA A 64 7.12 9.08 -3.97
CA ALA A 64 7.81 10.16 -3.25
C ALA A 64 7.06 10.64 -1.99
N VAL A 65 7.76 10.59 -0.86
CA VAL A 65 7.33 11.09 0.45
C VAL A 65 6.72 12.49 0.29
N PRO A 66 5.53 12.76 0.85
CA PRO A 66 4.89 14.03 0.63
C PRO A 66 5.76 15.16 1.21
N LYS A 67 5.89 16.24 0.42
CA LYS A 67 6.84 17.34 0.58
C LYS A 67 6.82 18.00 1.98
N TRP A 68 5.70 17.90 2.70
CA TRP A 68 5.50 18.46 4.04
C TRP A 68 6.21 17.70 5.18
N LEU A 69 6.74 16.50 4.92
CA LEU A 69 7.63 15.78 5.85
C LEU A 69 9.07 16.30 5.84
N LYS A 70 9.42 17.22 4.94
CA LYS A 70 10.58 18.09 5.15
C LYS A 70 10.22 19.05 6.28
N ALA A 71 10.30 18.56 7.50
CA ALA A 71 10.31 19.42 8.67
C ALA A 71 11.56 20.28 8.56
N ASP A 72 11.38 21.59 8.37
CA ASP A 72 12.36 22.58 8.79
C ASP A 72 12.57 22.39 10.30
N ARG A 73 13.57 21.57 10.63
CA ARG A 73 14.17 21.36 11.96
C ARG A 73 15.59 20.87 11.64
N THR A 74 16.61 21.71 11.53
CA THR A 74 17.09 22.77 12.43
C THR A 74 17.95 23.73 11.61
#